data_AF-A0A8T6G2B3-F1
#
_entry.id   AF-A0A8T6G2B3-F1
#
_cell.length_a   1.000
_cell.length_b   1.000
_cell.length_c   1.000
_cell.angle_alpha   90.00
_cell.angle_beta   90.00
_cell.angle_gamma   90.00
#
_symmetry.space_group_name_H-M   'P 1'
#
loop_
_entity.id
_entity.type
_entity.pdbx_description
1 polymer ?
#
loop_
_entity_poly.entity_id
_entity_poly.type
_entity_poly.pdbx_seq_one_letter_code
_entity_poly.pdbx_strand_id
1 'polypeptide(L)'
;MIQHEIHPPDYKGSLVFRSAIEHIRGSFIASSTPSREGFIEAILKDLIRRKLIKEFQHVGGGRRHDFTVAVGESSDYFVALEVKGGEGNSINISDRPLFADEFCIWSHLDGAIVNQPARGATAIVCRVTNALVRYEKQVDAIYFRDALCGTAARPCPKYRDTPIDISPAPDIFLMPRRVPTVEDPSPPIHTLDTLRFPRLLLRAFGVAEEDYEEHVWQVHVSIEPLADMRLRRVVQVKHKDEIVSESKSRSWNR
;
A
#
# COMPACT_ATOMS: atom_id res chain seq x y z
N MET A 1 24.99 -34.27 37.81
CA MET A 1 25.71 -32.99 37.56
C MET A 1 25.49 -32.68 36.09
N ILE A 2 24.53 -31.83 35.68
CA ILE A 2 24.49 -30.35 35.80
C ILE A 2 25.70 -29.75 35.04
N GLN A 3 25.54 -29.33 33.77
CA GLN A 3 25.16 -27.97 33.27
C GLN A 3 26.44 -27.16 32.97
N HIS A 4 26.67 -26.61 31.77
CA HIS A 4 26.07 -25.39 31.17
C HIS A 4 26.49 -25.30 29.68
N GLU A 5 25.86 -24.59 28.74
CA GLU A 5 24.52 -24.03 28.51
C GLU A 5 24.65 -23.13 27.26
N ILE A 6 23.88 -23.40 26.20
CA ILE A 6 23.28 -22.36 25.37
C ILE A 6 21.87 -22.86 25.11
N HIS A 7 20.87 -22.14 25.61
CA HIS A 7 19.50 -22.62 25.62
C HIS A 7 18.74 -22.04 24.39
N PRO A 8 18.00 -22.86 23.64
CA PRO A 8 17.20 -22.41 22.48
C PRO A 8 16.20 -21.24 22.69
N PRO A 9 15.72 -20.89 23.90
CA PRO A 9 14.93 -19.67 24.15
C PRO A 9 15.73 -18.36 24.04
N ASP A 10 17.07 -18.41 23.88
CA ASP A 10 17.92 -17.22 23.80
C ASP A 10 17.81 -16.47 22.46
N TYR A 11 17.12 -17.05 21.46
CA TYR A 11 16.69 -16.33 20.26
C TYR A 11 15.35 -15.62 20.50
N LYS A 12 15.39 -14.62 21.40
CA LYS A 12 14.26 -13.72 21.66
C LYS A 12 13.92 -12.90 20.40
N GLY A 13 12.68 -13.03 19.96
CA GLY A 13 11.90 -11.96 19.32
C GLY A 13 11.91 -11.88 17.79
N SER A 14 11.15 -12.76 17.11
CA SER A 14 10.49 -12.55 15.78
C SER A 14 10.31 -13.84 14.95
N LEU A 15 10.66 -15.01 15.50
CA LEU A 15 10.62 -16.32 14.81
C LEU A 15 9.28 -16.72 14.16
N VAL A 16 8.17 -16.05 14.49
CA VAL A 16 6.85 -16.34 13.89
C VAL A 16 6.58 -15.53 12.60
N PHE A 17 7.37 -14.49 12.32
CA PHE A 17 7.39 -13.82 11.01
C PHE A 17 8.22 -14.60 9.99
N ARG A 18 9.34 -15.18 10.46
CA ARG A 18 10.22 -16.03 9.65
C ARG A 18 9.48 -17.20 9.02
N SER A 19 8.73 -18.00 9.77
CA SER A 19 8.06 -19.19 9.20
C SER A 19 7.07 -18.87 8.08
N ALA A 20 6.26 -17.82 8.21
CA ALA A 20 5.28 -17.44 7.18
C ALA A 20 5.96 -16.83 5.95
N ILE A 21 6.96 -15.97 6.16
CA ILE A 21 7.71 -15.33 5.07
C ILE A 21 8.67 -16.30 4.38
N GLU A 22 9.30 -17.23 5.10
CA GLU A 22 10.15 -18.29 4.54
C GLU A 22 9.32 -19.29 3.71
N HIS A 23 8.08 -19.61 4.12
CA HIS A 23 7.16 -20.39 3.29
C HIS A 23 6.77 -19.63 2.00
N ILE A 24 6.60 -18.31 2.10
CA ILE A 24 6.36 -17.41 0.95
C ILE A 24 7.62 -17.24 0.08
N ARG A 25 8.83 -17.31 0.64
CA ARG A 25 10.11 -17.25 -0.09
C ARG A 25 10.41 -18.54 -0.85
N GLY A 26 10.08 -19.70 -0.27
CA GLY A 26 10.28 -21.02 -0.88
C GLY A 26 9.34 -21.30 -2.05
N SER A 27 8.24 -20.56 -2.15
CA SER A 27 7.40 -20.55 -3.32
C SER A 27 7.82 -19.36 -4.20
N PHE A 28 8.49 -19.63 -5.32
CA PHE A 28 8.54 -18.64 -6.41
C PHE A 28 7.09 -18.47 -6.86
N ILE A 29 6.38 -17.55 -6.22
CA ILE A 29 4.97 -17.39 -6.39
C ILE A 29 4.75 -16.88 -7.82
N ALA A 30 4.18 -17.72 -8.67
CA ALA A 30 3.63 -17.28 -9.95
C ALA A 30 2.67 -16.11 -9.67
N SER A 31 2.74 -15.05 -10.47
CA SER A 31 1.99 -13.80 -10.34
C SER A 31 0.48 -13.96 -10.63
N SER A 32 -0.19 -14.81 -9.86
CA SER A 32 -1.63 -15.05 -9.91
C SER A 32 -2.36 -14.27 -8.82
N THR A 33 -3.64 -13.98 -9.01
CA THR A 33 -4.45 -13.29 -8.00
C THR A 33 -4.50 -14.02 -6.65
N PRO A 34 -4.72 -15.36 -6.61
CA PRO A 34 -4.72 -16.11 -5.36
C PRO A 34 -3.41 -15.99 -4.58
N SER A 35 -2.30 -15.80 -5.28
CA SER A 35 -1.00 -15.74 -4.65
C SER A 35 -0.66 -14.35 -4.11
N ARG A 36 -1.16 -13.28 -4.76
CA ARG A 36 -1.14 -11.91 -4.22
C ARG A 36 -2.01 -11.79 -2.97
N GLU A 37 -3.23 -12.31 -3.02
CA GLU A 37 -4.15 -12.35 -1.87
C GLU A 37 -3.57 -13.17 -0.71
N GLY A 38 -3.00 -14.35 -0.98
CA GLY A 38 -2.38 -15.18 0.04
C GLY A 38 -1.21 -14.49 0.78
N PHE A 39 -0.44 -13.67 0.07
CA PHE A 39 0.60 -12.84 0.70
C PHE A 39 0.01 -11.83 1.69
N ILE A 40 -1.06 -11.14 1.29
CA ILE A 40 -1.74 -10.16 2.15
C ILE A 40 -2.39 -10.86 3.33
N GLU A 41 -3.03 -12.01 3.11
CA GLU A 41 -3.61 -12.82 4.18
C GLU A 41 -2.56 -13.21 5.24
N ALA A 42 -1.34 -13.57 4.82
CA ALA A 42 -0.26 -13.87 5.75
C ALA A 42 0.16 -12.66 6.60
N ILE A 43 0.19 -11.46 6.02
CA ILE A 43 0.45 -10.21 6.75
C ILE A 43 -0.66 -9.95 7.77
N LEU A 44 -1.93 -10.04 7.34
CA LEU A 44 -3.08 -9.79 8.23
C LEU A 44 -3.12 -10.80 9.39
N LYS A 45 -2.81 -12.07 9.12
CA LYS A 45 -2.67 -13.10 10.17
C LYS A 45 -1.60 -12.75 11.19
N ASP A 46 -0.48 -12.18 10.75
CA ASP A 46 0.56 -11.72 11.68
C ASP A 46 0.14 -10.48 12.47
N LEU A 47 -0.57 -9.53 11.84
CA LEU A 47 -1.14 -8.38 12.54
C LEU A 47 -2.10 -8.81 13.67
N ILE A 48 -2.92 -9.85 13.46
CA ILE A 48 -3.75 -10.45 14.52
C ILE A 48 -2.87 -11.02 15.63
N ARG A 49 -1.84 -11.80 15.27
CA ARG A 49 -0.94 -12.44 16.24
C ARG A 49 -0.22 -11.42 17.13
N ARG A 50 0.13 -10.26 16.56
CA ARG A 50 0.75 -9.13 17.27
C ARG A 50 -0.27 -8.24 17.99
N LYS A 51 -1.57 -8.58 17.94
CA LYS A 51 -2.68 -7.79 18.50
C LYS A 51 -2.74 -6.36 17.95
N LEU A 52 -2.34 -6.16 16.70
CA LEU A 52 -2.40 -4.87 16.01
C LEU A 52 -3.75 -4.67 15.29
N ILE A 53 -4.39 -5.75 14.87
CA ILE A 53 -5.77 -5.78 14.38
C ILE A 53 -6.52 -6.86 15.14
N LYS A 54 -7.85 -6.75 15.20
CA LYS A 54 -8.70 -7.73 15.88
C LYS A 54 -9.00 -8.94 15.01
N GLU A 55 -9.44 -8.68 13.79
CA GLU A 55 -9.84 -9.70 12.82
C GLU A 55 -9.77 -9.15 11.40
N PHE A 56 -9.80 -10.06 10.42
CA PHE A 56 -10.02 -9.73 9.03
C PHE A 56 -10.91 -10.78 8.37
N GLN A 57 -11.59 -10.39 7.29
CA GLN A 57 -12.38 -11.27 6.45
C GLN A 57 -11.88 -11.18 5.01
N HIS A 58 -11.56 -12.33 4.41
CA HIS A 58 -11.37 -12.44 2.96
C HIS A 58 -12.74 -12.58 2.30
N VAL A 59 -13.11 -11.65 1.42
CA VAL A 59 -14.44 -11.53 0.79
C VAL A 59 -14.43 -11.76 -0.73
N GLY A 60 -13.30 -12.18 -1.30
CA GLY A 60 -12.99 -12.21 -2.74
C GLY A 60 -14.03 -12.84 -3.69
N GLY A 61 -13.79 -12.69 -5.00
CA GLY A 61 -14.51 -13.41 -6.06
C GLY A 61 -15.88 -12.86 -6.51
N GLY A 62 -16.29 -11.67 -6.05
CA GLY A 62 -17.53 -11.04 -6.51
C GLY A 62 -17.96 -9.75 -5.80
N ARG A 63 -17.20 -9.31 -4.79
CA ARG A 63 -17.45 -8.04 -4.08
C ARG A 63 -16.49 -6.95 -4.56
N ARG A 64 -16.75 -5.71 -4.11
CA ARG A 64 -16.01 -4.49 -4.46
C ARG A 64 -14.59 -4.44 -3.87
N HIS A 65 -14.20 -5.38 -3.02
CA HIS A 65 -12.88 -5.40 -2.39
C HIS A 65 -12.60 -6.82 -1.92
N ASP A 66 -11.34 -7.09 -1.55
CA ASP A 66 -10.87 -8.45 -1.27
C ASP A 66 -10.78 -8.71 0.24
N PHE A 67 -10.37 -7.72 1.05
CA PHE A 67 -10.30 -7.89 2.49
C PHE A 67 -11.01 -6.78 3.26
N THR A 68 -11.76 -7.16 4.29
CA THR A 68 -12.21 -6.25 5.35
C THR A 68 -11.35 -6.49 6.59
N VAL A 69 -10.83 -5.44 7.20
CA VAL A 69 -9.96 -5.52 8.39
C VAL A 69 -10.56 -4.67 9.51
N ALA A 70 -10.71 -5.24 10.71
CA ALA A 70 -11.11 -4.49 11.91
C ALA A 70 -9.86 -4.10 12.71
N VAL A 71 -9.60 -2.80 12.81
CA VAL A 71 -8.37 -2.24 13.40
C VAL A 71 -8.58 -1.84 14.86
N GLY A 72 -7.62 -2.20 15.72
CA GLY A 72 -7.70 -1.98 17.17
C GLY A 72 -8.52 -3.04 17.90
N GLU A 73 -8.67 -2.90 19.21
CA GLU A 73 -9.45 -3.84 20.04
C GLU A 73 -10.97 -3.58 19.96
N SER A 74 -11.35 -2.33 19.74
CA SER A 74 -12.71 -1.91 19.39
C SER A 74 -13.00 -2.25 17.92
N SER A 75 -14.13 -2.90 17.64
CA SER A 75 -14.59 -3.17 16.26
C SER A 75 -15.27 -1.93 15.66
N ASP A 76 -14.67 -0.75 15.80
CA ASP A 76 -15.25 0.54 15.40
C ASP A 76 -14.51 1.20 14.23
N TYR A 77 -13.41 0.59 13.76
CA TYR A 77 -12.60 1.11 12.68
C TYR A 77 -12.31 0.03 11.64
N PHE A 78 -12.82 0.22 10.42
CA PHE A 78 -12.78 -0.77 9.36
C PHE A 78 -11.99 -0.29 8.14
N VAL A 79 -11.11 -1.16 7.67
CA VAL A 79 -10.34 -0.96 6.44
C VAL A 79 -10.85 -1.93 5.39
N ALA A 80 -11.15 -1.43 4.20
CA ALA A 80 -11.37 -2.24 3.01
C ALA A 80 -10.10 -2.21 2.15
N LEU A 81 -9.56 -3.39 1.82
CA LEU A 81 -8.38 -3.55 0.97
C LEU A 81 -8.78 -4.21 -0.35
N GLU A 82 -8.38 -3.57 -1.44
CA GLU A 82 -8.53 -4.09 -2.80
C GLU A 82 -7.15 -4.42 -3.39
N VAL A 83 -6.96 -5.66 -3.84
CA VAL A 83 -5.69 -6.22 -4.31
C VAL A 83 -5.61 -6.14 -5.82
N LYS A 84 -4.51 -5.60 -6.34
CA LYS A 84 -4.28 -5.42 -7.78
C LYS A 84 -2.88 -5.86 -8.21
N GLY A 85 -2.79 -6.35 -9.45
CA GLY A 85 -1.51 -6.55 -10.13
C GLY A 85 -0.90 -5.23 -10.62
N GLY A 86 0.39 -5.26 -10.90
CA GLY A 86 1.23 -4.08 -11.17
C GLY A 86 1.44 -3.78 -12.64
N GLU A 87 0.95 -4.63 -13.55
CA GLU A 87 1.20 -4.52 -14.98
C GLU A 87 0.48 -3.33 -15.65
N GLY A 88 -0.43 -2.66 -14.93
CA GLY A 88 -1.13 -1.49 -15.43
C GLY A 88 -2.13 -1.77 -16.56
N ASN A 89 -2.33 -3.01 -16.99
CA ASN A 89 -3.34 -3.32 -18.00
C ASN A 89 -4.72 -3.42 -17.33
N SER A 90 -5.49 -2.31 -17.39
CA SER A 90 -6.87 -2.16 -16.88
C SER A 90 -7.07 -2.39 -15.38
N ILE A 91 -6.77 -1.38 -14.56
CA ILE A 91 -7.22 -1.35 -13.16
C ILE A 91 -8.61 -0.72 -13.12
N ASN A 92 -9.65 -1.56 -13.03
CA ASN A 92 -10.93 -1.11 -12.52
C ASN A 92 -10.83 -1.01 -11.00
N ILE A 93 -11.03 0.19 -10.48
CA ILE A 93 -11.03 0.48 -9.04
C ILE A 93 -12.47 0.39 -8.58
N SER A 94 -12.71 -0.34 -7.53
CA SER A 94 -14.07 -0.50 -7.04
C SER A 94 -14.52 0.72 -6.24
N ASP A 95 -15.83 0.84 -6.01
CA ASP A 95 -16.33 1.90 -5.14
C ASP A 95 -16.02 1.58 -3.68
N ARG A 96 -15.65 2.62 -2.93
CA ARG A 96 -15.48 2.57 -1.48
C ARG A 96 -16.71 1.95 -0.80
N PRO A 97 -16.56 0.90 0.02
CA PRO A 97 -17.66 0.38 0.83
C PRO A 97 -18.11 1.40 1.89
N LEU A 98 -19.42 1.51 2.12
CA LEU A 98 -19.99 2.50 3.07
C LEU A 98 -19.55 2.30 4.52
N PHE A 99 -19.19 1.08 4.90
CA PHE A 99 -18.74 0.76 6.26
C PHE A 99 -17.26 1.11 6.50
N ALA A 100 -16.49 1.39 5.43
CA ALA A 100 -15.05 1.48 5.51
C ALA A 100 -14.60 2.89 5.93
N ASP A 101 -13.90 2.98 7.06
CA ASP A 101 -13.19 4.17 7.52
C ASP A 101 -11.92 4.43 6.71
N GLU A 102 -11.31 3.37 6.16
CA GLU A 102 -10.25 3.45 5.16
C GLU A 102 -10.55 2.54 3.96
N PHE A 103 -10.37 3.05 2.75
CA PHE A 103 -10.34 2.25 1.53
C PHE A 103 -8.99 2.36 0.84
N CYS A 104 -8.26 1.25 0.81
CA CYS A 104 -6.90 1.22 0.31
C CYS A 104 -6.71 0.19 -0.80
N ILE A 105 -5.78 0.48 -1.71
CA ILE A 105 -5.41 -0.43 -2.79
C ILE A 105 -4.05 -1.04 -2.45
N TRP A 106 -3.93 -2.35 -2.52
CA TRP A 106 -2.64 -3.05 -2.45
C TRP A 106 -2.21 -3.50 -3.83
N SER A 107 -1.12 -2.94 -4.35
CA SER A 107 -0.60 -3.25 -5.67
C SER A 107 0.73 -4.01 -5.62
N HIS A 108 0.74 -5.17 -6.25
CA HIS A 108 1.94 -5.97 -6.46
C HIS A 108 2.61 -5.55 -7.78
N LEU A 109 3.76 -4.90 -7.72
CA LEU A 109 4.60 -4.57 -8.87
C LEU A 109 5.40 -5.81 -9.27
N ASP A 110 4.77 -6.66 -10.06
CA ASP A 110 5.26 -7.99 -10.46
C ASP A 110 5.66 -8.07 -11.93
N GLY A 111 5.86 -6.91 -12.57
CA GLY A 111 6.36 -6.85 -13.95
C GLY A 111 7.76 -7.45 -14.10
N ALA A 112 8.13 -7.75 -15.34
CA ALA A 112 9.45 -8.29 -15.68
C ALA A 112 10.60 -7.50 -15.03
N ILE A 113 11.71 -8.18 -14.71
CA ILE A 113 12.88 -7.59 -14.03
C ILE A 113 13.43 -6.33 -14.70
N VAL A 114 13.27 -6.22 -16.03
CA VAL A 114 13.68 -5.06 -16.83
C VAL A 114 12.83 -3.80 -16.60
N ASN A 115 11.61 -3.97 -16.05
CA ASN A 115 10.71 -2.88 -15.76
C ASN A 115 11.02 -2.30 -14.38
N GLN A 116 11.35 -1.01 -14.36
CA GLN A 116 11.51 -0.26 -13.12
C GLN A 116 10.17 -0.16 -12.37
N PRO A 117 10.12 -0.47 -11.06
CA PRO A 117 8.89 -0.39 -10.24
C PRO A 117 8.20 0.97 -10.33
N ALA A 118 8.98 2.05 -10.43
CA ALA A 118 8.49 3.41 -10.58
C ALA A 118 7.54 3.59 -11.78
N ARG A 119 7.75 2.85 -12.89
CA ARG A 119 6.85 2.90 -14.05
C ARG A 119 5.48 2.30 -13.73
N GLY A 120 5.47 1.15 -13.05
CA GLY A 120 4.24 0.50 -12.60
C GLY A 120 3.48 1.40 -11.61
N ALA A 121 4.17 1.86 -10.57
CA ALA A 121 3.59 2.78 -9.58
C ALA A 121 2.98 4.03 -10.23
N THR A 122 3.72 4.70 -11.12
CA THR A 122 3.23 5.88 -11.86
C THR A 122 1.97 5.58 -12.65
N ALA A 123 1.93 4.43 -13.35
CA ALA A 123 0.77 4.04 -14.16
C ALA A 123 -0.46 3.77 -13.29
N ILE A 124 -0.27 3.24 -12.07
CA ILE A 124 -1.35 2.97 -11.12
C ILE A 124 -1.84 4.27 -10.48
N VAL A 125 -0.94 5.11 -9.98
CA VAL A 125 -1.27 6.45 -9.46
C VAL A 125 -2.06 7.24 -10.49
N CYS A 126 -1.63 7.26 -11.75
CA CYS A 126 -2.36 7.95 -12.82
C CYS A 126 -3.79 7.44 -13.01
N ARG A 127 -4.03 6.12 -12.88
CA ARG A 127 -5.37 5.52 -13.03
C ARG A 127 -6.24 5.80 -11.82
N VAL A 128 -5.69 5.65 -10.62
CA VAL A 128 -6.40 5.92 -9.36
C VAL A 128 -6.82 7.38 -9.28
N THR A 129 -5.90 8.30 -9.52
CA THR A 129 -6.21 9.73 -9.51
C THR A 129 -7.15 10.15 -10.64
N ASN A 130 -7.13 9.46 -11.79
CA ASN A 130 -8.16 9.67 -12.82
C ASN A 130 -9.54 9.18 -12.38
N ALA A 131 -9.62 8.02 -11.72
CA ALA A 131 -10.88 7.51 -11.21
C ALA A 131 -11.43 8.35 -10.05
N LEU A 132 -10.55 8.85 -9.18
CA LEU A 132 -10.87 9.80 -8.12
C LEU A 132 -11.58 11.03 -8.68
N VAL A 133 -11.00 11.65 -9.72
CA VAL A 133 -11.53 12.92 -10.25
C VAL A 133 -12.71 12.72 -11.21
N ARG A 134 -12.72 11.66 -12.02
CA ARG A 134 -13.76 11.47 -13.06
C ARG A 134 -14.97 10.67 -12.60
N TYR A 135 -14.77 9.80 -11.62
CA TYR A 135 -15.80 8.87 -11.14
C TYR A 135 -15.99 8.96 -9.62
N GLU A 136 -15.38 9.96 -8.97
CA GLU A 136 -15.51 10.23 -7.54
C GLU A 136 -15.10 9.02 -6.66
N LYS A 137 -14.19 8.18 -7.19
CA LYS A 137 -13.70 6.99 -6.47
C LYS A 137 -12.64 7.36 -5.45
N GLN A 138 -13.11 7.67 -4.24
CA GLN A 138 -12.28 7.99 -3.09
C GLN A 138 -11.45 6.78 -2.64
N VAL A 139 -10.13 6.91 -2.65
CA VAL A 139 -9.14 5.94 -2.14
C VAL A 139 -8.22 6.71 -1.19
N ASP A 140 -7.92 6.16 -0.02
CA ASP A 140 -7.18 6.87 1.04
C ASP A 140 -5.67 6.59 1.00
N ALA A 141 -5.30 5.36 0.61
CA ALA A 141 -3.90 4.99 0.43
C ALA A 141 -3.71 3.92 -0.66
N ILE A 142 -2.53 3.92 -1.28
CA ILE A 142 -2.07 2.86 -2.19
C ILE A 142 -0.78 2.28 -1.61
N TYR A 143 -0.74 0.96 -1.43
CA TYR A 143 0.45 0.22 -1.03
C TYR A 143 1.10 -0.38 -2.26
N PHE A 144 2.35 -0.04 -2.53
CA PHE A 144 3.14 -0.67 -3.59
C PHE A 144 4.14 -1.65 -3.00
N ARG A 145 4.09 -2.89 -3.48
CA ARG A 145 5.11 -3.89 -3.20
C ARG A 145 5.69 -4.41 -4.50
N ASP A 146 6.97 -4.20 -4.69
CA ASP A 146 7.73 -4.89 -5.74
C ASP A 146 8.19 -6.26 -5.24
N ALA A 147 7.82 -7.31 -5.97
CA ALA A 147 8.15 -8.69 -5.62
C ALA A 147 9.66 -8.98 -5.67
N LEU A 148 10.42 -8.20 -6.46
CA LEU A 148 11.86 -8.35 -6.60
C LEU A 148 12.65 -7.45 -5.64
N CYS A 149 11.99 -6.49 -4.97
CA CYS A 149 12.66 -5.57 -4.07
C CYS A 149 13.32 -6.32 -2.91
N GLY A 150 14.58 -5.98 -2.60
CA GLY A 150 15.36 -6.61 -1.54
C GLY A 150 16.00 -7.94 -1.94
N THR A 151 15.81 -8.41 -3.17
CA THR A 151 16.54 -9.57 -3.72
C THR A 151 17.92 -9.16 -4.23
N ALA A 152 18.81 -10.13 -4.44
CA ALA A 152 20.12 -9.86 -5.07
C ALA A 152 19.99 -9.23 -6.46
N ALA A 153 18.92 -9.56 -7.18
CA ALA A 153 18.65 -9.04 -8.51
C ALA A 153 18.15 -7.58 -8.49
N ARG A 154 17.55 -7.13 -7.37
CA ARG A 154 17.11 -5.75 -7.15
C ARG A 154 17.23 -5.39 -5.66
N PRO A 155 18.45 -5.06 -5.20
CA PRO A 155 18.69 -4.67 -3.82
C PRO A 155 17.83 -3.46 -3.44
N CYS A 156 17.20 -3.51 -2.26
CA CYS A 156 16.37 -2.40 -1.81
C CYS A 156 17.27 -1.23 -1.37
N PRO A 157 17.09 -0.01 -1.90
CA PRO A 157 17.89 1.14 -1.50
C PRO A 157 17.74 1.50 -0.01
N LYS A 158 16.60 1.16 0.62
CA LYS A 158 16.28 1.51 2.01
C LYS A 158 16.90 0.57 3.04
N TYR A 159 17.38 -0.59 2.61
CA TYR A 159 17.86 -1.66 3.50
C TYR A 159 19.24 -2.16 3.08
N ARG A 160 20.06 -1.32 2.42
CA ARG A 160 21.35 -1.73 1.82
C ARG A 160 22.31 -2.37 2.81
N ASP A 161 22.30 -1.92 4.06
CA ASP A 161 23.25 -2.34 5.11
C ASP A 161 22.62 -3.29 6.14
N THR A 162 21.35 -3.65 5.96
CA THR A 162 20.64 -4.57 6.86
C THR A 162 20.41 -5.89 6.10
N PRO A 163 20.90 -7.03 6.60
CA PRO A 163 20.49 -8.33 6.09
C PRO A 163 18.96 -8.43 6.14
N ILE A 164 18.33 -8.36 4.97
CA ILE A 164 16.88 -8.35 4.86
C ILE A 164 16.40 -9.78 5.11
N ASP A 165 16.12 -10.10 6.37
CA ASP A 165 15.55 -11.39 6.77
C ASP A 165 14.02 -11.45 6.53
N ILE A 166 13.42 -10.32 6.12
CA ILE A 166 11.98 -10.07 5.97
C ILE A 166 11.70 -9.44 4.60
N SER A 167 10.60 -9.75 3.89
CA SER A 167 10.24 -8.97 2.67
C SER A 167 10.23 -7.46 2.98
N PRO A 168 10.84 -6.59 2.17
CA PRO A 168 10.86 -5.15 2.44
C PRO A 168 9.43 -4.61 2.59
N ALA A 169 9.27 -3.63 3.47
CA ALA A 169 7.98 -2.99 3.68
C ALA A 169 7.51 -2.30 2.38
N PRO A 170 6.19 -2.29 2.11
CA PRO A 170 5.67 -1.60 0.95
C PRO A 170 5.91 -0.08 1.03
N ASP A 171 5.90 0.56 -0.13
CA ASP A 171 5.76 2.01 -0.23
C ASP A 171 4.30 2.40 -0.06
N ILE A 172 4.04 3.43 0.74
CA ILE A 172 2.70 3.92 1.08
C ILE A 172 2.47 5.26 0.40
N PHE A 173 1.55 5.30 -0.54
CA PHE A 173 1.13 6.51 -1.24
C PHE A 173 -0.16 7.01 -0.61
N LEU A 174 -0.06 8.08 0.17
CA LEU A 174 -1.18 8.72 0.85
C LEU A 174 -1.92 9.62 -0.14
N MET A 175 -3.24 9.46 -0.20
CA MET A 175 -4.09 10.11 -1.20
C MET A 175 -4.81 11.33 -0.59
N PRO A 176 -5.47 12.16 -1.41
CA PRO A 176 -6.29 13.26 -0.91
C PRO A 176 -7.45 12.78 -0.05
N ARG A 177 -7.79 13.54 0.99
CA ARG A 177 -8.85 13.22 1.96
C ARG A 177 -10.27 13.29 1.39
N ARG A 178 -10.42 13.90 0.21
CA ARG A 178 -11.68 14.07 -0.49
C ARG A 178 -11.42 14.31 -1.97
N VAL A 179 -12.46 14.12 -2.79
CA VAL A 179 -12.42 14.38 -4.22
C VAL A 179 -12.22 15.89 -4.46
N PRO A 180 -11.22 16.31 -5.25
CA PRO A 180 -11.05 17.72 -5.61
C PRO A 180 -12.28 18.23 -6.37
N THR A 181 -12.67 19.47 -6.12
CA THR A 181 -13.82 20.14 -6.77
C THR A 181 -13.40 21.51 -7.30
N VAL A 182 -14.30 22.27 -7.92
CA VAL A 182 -13.95 23.65 -8.34
C VAL A 182 -13.82 24.57 -7.13
N GLU A 183 -14.63 24.32 -6.10
CA GLU A 183 -14.71 25.09 -4.87
C GLU A 183 -13.56 24.74 -3.90
N ASP A 184 -13.10 23.48 -3.95
CA ASP A 184 -11.92 22.99 -3.26
C ASP A 184 -10.99 22.24 -4.23
N PRO A 185 -10.21 22.98 -5.03
CA PRO A 185 -9.43 22.42 -6.13
C PRO A 185 -8.21 21.65 -5.68
N SER A 186 -7.78 21.75 -4.43
CA SER A 186 -6.59 21.09 -3.92
C SER A 186 -6.80 20.63 -2.48
N PRO A 187 -7.62 19.58 -2.25
CA PRO A 187 -7.93 19.09 -0.92
C PRO A 187 -6.68 18.62 -0.17
N PRO A 188 -6.71 18.65 1.18
CA PRO A 188 -5.61 18.17 2.01
C PRO A 188 -5.37 16.67 1.80
N ILE A 189 -4.13 16.24 2.00
CA ILE A 189 -3.69 14.84 1.89
C ILE A 189 -3.81 14.14 3.23
N HIS A 190 -4.02 12.83 3.18
CA HIS A 190 -3.88 11.99 4.36
C HIS A 190 -2.43 12.01 4.89
N THR A 191 -2.28 11.87 6.21
CA THR A 191 -1.02 11.61 6.90
C THR A 191 -1.11 10.28 7.64
N LEU A 192 0.03 9.80 8.18
CA LEU A 192 0.08 8.66 9.10
C LEU A 192 -0.67 8.89 10.43
N ASP A 193 -1.16 10.11 10.68
CA ASP A 193 -1.99 10.44 11.85
C ASP A 193 -3.48 10.46 11.51
N THR A 194 -3.83 10.72 10.24
CA THR A 194 -5.22 10.70 9.78
C THR A 194 -5.73 9.30 9.44
N LEU A 195 -4.82 8.36 9.20
CA LEU A 195 -5.12 6.95 8.88
C LEU A 195 -4.46 6.06 9.94
N ARG A 196 -5.12 4.97 10.34
CA ARG A 196 -4.61 4.01 11.33
C ARG A 196 -3.84 2.87 10.67
N PHE A 197 -4.34 2.33 9.56
CA PHE A 197 -3.78 1.11 8.96
C PHE A 197 -2.34 1.27 8.41
N PRO A 198 -1.98 2.37 7.71
CA PRO A 198 -0.62 2.57 7.20
C PRO A 198 0.47 2.45 8.27
N ARG A 199 0.26 3.09 9.43
CA ARG A 199 1.22 3.09 10.54
C ARG A 199 1.38 1.70 11.14
N LEU A 200 0.28 0.97 11.31
CA LEU A 200 0.30 -0.42 11.80
C LEU A 200 1.07 -1.34 10.85
N LEU A 201 0.92 -1.12 9.54
CA LEU A 201 1.62 -1.88 8.52
C LEU A 201 3.14 -1.67 8.63
N LEU A 202 3.62 -0.42 8.66
CA LEU A 202 5.06 -0.12 8.81
C LEU A 202 5.64 -0.75 10.08
N ARG A 203 4.92 -0.64 11.21
CA ARG A 203 5.29 -1.28 12.48
C ARG A 203 5.37 -2.81 12.38
N ALA A 204 4.45 -3.43 11.65
CA ALA A 204 4.44 -4.89 11.47
C ALA A 204 5.62 -5.39 10.64
N PHE A 205 6.02 -4.61 9.64
CA PHE A 205 7.24 -4.85 8.85
C PHE A 205 8.53 -4.51 9.62
N GLY A 206 8.43 -3.98 10.84
CA GLY A 206 9.59 -3.66 11.68
C GLY A 206 10.35 -2.40 11.24
N VAL A 207 9.71 -1.52 10.48
CA VAL A 207 10.27 -0.20 10.15
C VAL A 207 10.31 0.63 11.43
N ALA A 208 11.47 1.24 11.74
CA ALA A 208 11.58 2.16 12.86
C ALA A 208 10.79 3.44 12.57
N GLU A 209 10.25 4.11 13.60
CA GLU A 209 9.42 5.30 13.39
C GLU A 209 10.19 6.45 12.70
N GLU A 210 11.48 6.57 12.98
CA GLU A 210 12.40 7.51 12.32
C GLU A 210 12.53 7.26 10.80
N ASP A 211 12.31 6.02 10.35
CA ASP A 211 12.42 5.63 8.94
C ASP A 211 11.07 5.65 8.21
N TYR A 212 9.97 6.06 8.86
CA TYR A 212 8.65 6.05 8.22
C TYR A 212 8.60 6.92 6.98
N GLU A 213 9.28 8.06 6.98
CA GLU A 213 9.31 8.97 5.83
C GLU A 213 9.96 8.33 4.59
N GLU A 214 10.87 7.36 4.75
CA GLU A 214 11.47 6.60 3.64
C GLU A 214 10.43 5.74 2.90
N HIS A 215 9.30 5.45 3.52
CA HIS A 215 8.23 4.62 2.97
C HIS A 215 6.99 5.40 2.59
N VAL A 216 6.90 6.68 2.94
CA VAL A 216 5.70 7.48 2.73
C VAL A 216 5.87 8.43 1.55
N TRP A 217 4.87 8.40 0.68
CA TRP A 217 4.73 9.25 -0.49
C TRP A 217 3.38 9.98 -0.39
N GLN A 218 3.34 11.22 -0.84
CA GLN A 218 2.11 12.02 -0.83
C GLN A 218 1.66 12.25 -2.28
N VAL A 219 0.40 11.93 -2.57
CA VAL A 219 -0.20 12.12 -3.90
C VAL A 219 -1.13 13.31 -3.86
N HIS A 220 -0.61 14.47 -4.22
CA HIS A 220 -1.43 15.67 -4.39
C HIS A 220 -2.20 15.60 -5.70
N VAL A 221 -3.51 15.80 -5.62
CA VAL A 221 -4.38 15.88 -6.79
C VAL A 221 -5.10 17.20 -6.73
N SER A 222 -5.02 17.96 -7.82
CA SER A 222 -5.77 19.19 -7.97
C SER A 222 -6.52 19.27 -9.28
N ILE A 223 -7.54 20.11 -9.31
CA ILE A 223 -8.29 20.45 -10.51
C ILE A 223 -8.05 21.92 -10.85
N GLU A 224 -7.62 22.16 -12.08
CA GLU A 224 -7.47 23.48 -12.65
C GLU A 224 -8.65 23.75 -13.60
N PRO A 225 -9.48 24.77 -13.35
CA PRO A 225 -10.43 25.26 -14.33
C PRO A 225 -9.68 25.91 -15.50
N LEU A 226 -10.10 25.61 -16.72
CA LEU A 226 -9.60 26.21 -17.95
C LEU A 226 -10.69 27.08 -18.59
N ALA A 227 -10.32 27.81 -19.65
CA ALA A 227 -11.29 28.44 -20.53
C ALA A 227 -12.31 27.41 -21.05
N ASP A 228 -13.52 27.88 -21.37
CA ASP A 228 -14.61 27.09 -21.93
C ASP A 228 -15.18 26.01 -21.00
N MET A 229 -15.20 26.25 -19.68
CA MET A 229 -15.78 25.34 -18.67
C MET A 229 -15.10 23.96 -18.60
N ARG A 230 -13.88 23.84 -19.13
CA ARG A 230 -13.09 22.61 -19.11
C ARG A 230 -12.30 22.51 -17.82
N LEU A 231 -12.10 21.28 -17.35
CA LEU A 231 -11.29 20.97 -16.17
C LEU A 231 -10.04 20.21 -16.59
N ARG A 232 -8.95 20.41 -15.85
CA ARG A 232 -7.70 19.65 -15.99
C ARG A 232 -7.26 19.14 -14.62
N ARG A 233 -6.86 17.87 -14.57
CA ARG A 233 -6.32 17.23 -13.36
C ARG A 233 -4.82 17.43 -13.38
N VAL A 234 -4.29 17.92 -12.29
CA VAL A 234 -2.85 17.96 -12.02
C VAL A 234 -2.56 17.01 -10.86
N VAL A 235 -1.50 16.22 -10.98
CA VAL A 235 -1.03 15.36 -9.92
C VAL A 235 0.44 15.60 -9.68
N GLN A 236 0.77 15.82 -8.42
CA GLN A 236 2.14 15.92 -7.92
C GLN A 236 2.35 14.81 -6.90
N VAL A 237 3.38 14.01 -7.12
CA VAL A 237 3.84 13.02 -6.13
C VAL A 237 5.01 13.63 -5.39
N LYS A 238 4.92 13.66 -4.06
CA LYS A 238 6.00 14.11 -3.18
C LYS A 238 6.57 12.97 -2.35
N HIS A 239 7.84 13.09 -2.03
CA HIS A 239 8.55 12.24 -1.09
C HIS A 239 9.53 13.10 -0.31
N LYS A 240 9.48 13.02 1.03
CA LYS A 240 10.25 13.91 1.92
C LYS A 240 10.11 15.39 1.54
N ASP A 241 8.86 15.79 1.30
CA ASP A 241 8.46 17.12 0.84
C ASP A 241 8.99 17.58 -0.53
N GLU A 242 9.80 16.77 -1.21
CA GLU A 242 10.27 17.05 -2.57
C GLU A 242 9.32 16.51 -3.63
N ILE A 243 9.03 17.31 -4.66
CA ILE A 243 8.24 16.87 -5.82
C ILE A 243 9.12 15.97 -6.68
N VAL A 244 8.79 14.68 -6.72
CA VAL A 244 9.53 13.68 -7.51
C VAL A 244 8.90 13.45 -8.89
N SER A 245 7.63 13.82 -9.07
CA SER A 245 6.88 13.60 -10.29
C SER A 245 5.70 14.55 -10.37
N GLU A 246 5.46 15.10 -11.57
CA GLU A 246 4.29 15.90 -11.89
C GLU A 246 3.65 15.37 -13.18
N SER A 247 2.33 15.32 -13.22
CA SER A 247 1.57 14.98 -14.42
C SER A 247 0.32 15.83 -14.56
N LYS A 248 -0.04 16.15 -15.81
CA LYS A 248 -1.27 16.86 -16.14
C LYS A 248 -2.08 16.02 -17.11
N SER A 249 -3.38 15.86 -16.84
CA SER A 249 -4.25 15.13 -17.75
C SER A 249 -4.61 15.98 -18.97
N ARG A 250 -5.16 15.33 -19.99
CA ARG A 250 -5.99 16.04 -20.98
C ARG A 250 -7.18 16.66 -20.26
N SER A 251 -7.61 17.83 -20.72
CA SER A 251 -8.79 18.48 -20.17
C SER A 251 -10.07 17.80 -20.63
N TRP A 252 -11.09 17.81 -19.78
CA TRP A 252 -12.43 17.26 -20.05
C TRP A 252 -13.50 18.30 -19.72
N ASN A 253 -14.70 18.10 -20.25
CA ASN A 253 -15.85 18.92 -19.90
C ASN A 253 -16.39 18.45 -18.56
N ARG A 254 -16.81 19.40 -17.72
CA ARG A 254 -17.55 19.07 -16.50
C ARG A 254 -18.85 18.34 -16.82
#